data_AF-A0A452GT25-F1
#
_entry.id   AF-A0A452GT25-F1
#
_cell.length_a   1.000
_cell.length_b   1.000
_cell.length_c   1.000
_cell.angle_alpha   90.00
_cell.angle_beta   90.00
_cell.angle_gamma   90.00
#
_symmetry.space_group_name_H-M   'P 1'
#
loop_
_entity.id
_entity.type
_entity.pdbx_description
1 polymer ?
#
loop_
_entity_poly.entity_id
_entity_poly.type
_entity_poly.pdbx_seq_one_letter_code
_entity_poly.pdbx_strand_id
1 'polypeptide(L)'
;MCPSEDYSTKFREAFEHKAAALTVHDSKASLQLKEGTRSLTFDLFKLPCSEARKQLQALMFGLVGCVSSLEKRLEAAEDAAAAAASCSPEKNRLQSQRLLIPDLSPRKNRGGGSAVTAKRRVPGESLINPGFKSKKAPTGVDFEDS
;
A
#
# COMPACT_ATOMS: atom_id res chain seq x y z
N MET A 1 4.84 36.78 22.14
CA MET A 1 5.69 35.82 21.41
C MET A 1 5.09 35.67 20.02
N CYS A 2 5.79 36.10 18.97
CA CYS A 2 5.35 35.90 17.58
C CYS A 2 5.57 34.43 17.21
N PRO A 3 4.62 33.75 16.54
CA PRO A 3 4.86 32.40 16.06
C PRO A 3 6.05 32.40 15.09
N SER A 4 6.95 31.44 15.25
CA SER A 4 8.04 31.22 14.28
C SER A 4 7.38 30.75 12.98
N GLU A 5 7.29 31.63 11.99
CA GLU A 5 6.81 31.24 10.66
C GLU A 5 7.79 30.26 10.03
N ASP A 6 7.33 29.06 9.66
CA ASP A 6 8.12 28.12 8.88
C ASP A 6 8.05 28.51 7.41
N TYR A 7 9.00 29.32 6.95
CA TYR A 7 9.06 29.69 5.55
C TYR A 7 9.29 28.48 4.63
N SER A 8 9.87 27.39 5.14
CA SER A 8 10.17 26.21 4.31
C SER A 8 8.91 25.52 3.80
N THR A 9 7.86 25.46 4.61
CA THR A 9 6.56 24.91 4.19
C THR A 9 5.91 25.82 3.17
N LYS A 10 5.89 27.13 3.42
CA LYS A 10 5.34 28.14 2.50
C LYS A 10 5.99 28.09 1.12
N PHE A 11 7.33 27.96 1.08
CA PHE A 11 8.06 27.78 -0.18
C PHE A 11 7.61 26.50 -0.89
N ARG A 12 7.61 25.37 -0.18
CA ARG A 12 7.22 24.07 -0.75
C ARG A 12 5.82 24.10 -1.37
N GLU A 13 4.84 24.59 -0.64
CA GLU A 13 3.45 24.71 -1.10
C GLU A 13 3.36 25.63 -2.33
N ALA A 14 4.05 26.77 -2.31
CA ALA A 14 4.06 27.69 -3.45
C ALA A 14 4.67 27.06 -4.71
N PHE A 15 5.74 26.26 -4.59
CA PHE A 15 6.33 25.56 -5.74
C PHE A 15 5.46 24.39 -6.23
N GLU A 16 4.84 23.64 -5.31
CA GLU A 16 3.92 22.54 -5.64
C GLU A 16 2.69 23.05 -6.42
N HIS A 17 2.14 24.18 -6.01
CA HIS A 17 0.97 24.80 -6.65
C HIS A 17 1.32 25.75 -7.81
N LYS A 18 2.61 25.85 -8.21
CA LYS A 18 3.08 26.78 -9.25
C LYS A 18 2.66 28.24 -8.99
N ALA A 19 2.66 28.61 -7.72
CA ALA A 19 2.23 29.90 -7.20
C ALA A 19 3.41 30.85 -6.89
N ALA A 20 4.63 30.45 -7.24
CA ALA A 20 5.83 31.28 -7.18
C ALA A 20 6.07 32.04 -8.50
N ALA A 21 6.38 33.32 -8.42
CA ALA A 21 6.73 34.17 -9.56
C ALA A 21 8.03 34.93 -9.29
N LEU A 22 8.93 34.96 -10.28
CA LEU A 22 10.21 35.65 -10.19
C LEU A 22 10.22 36.81 -11.19
N THR A 23 10.52 38.01 -10.72
CA THR A 23 10.80 39.18 -11.57
C THR A 23 12.25 39.58 -11.41
N VAL A 24 12.96 39.78 -12.53
CA VAL A 24 14.39 40.16 -12.53
C VAL A 24 14.52 41.57 -13.08
N HIS A 25 15.21 42.42 -12.33
CA HIS A 25 15.59 43.77 -12.69
C HIS A 25 17.13 43.84 -12.79
N ASP A 26 17.68 44.95 -13.30
CA ASP A 26 19.11 45.06 -13.64
C ASP A 26 20.07 44.70 -12.49
N SER A 27 19.72 45.03 -11.24
CA SER A 27 20.57 44.81 -10.07
C SER A 27 19.97 43.90 -8.99
N LYS A 28 18.71 43.49 -9.14
CA LYS A 28 17.91 42.82 -8.10
C LYS A 28 16.84 41.94 -8.73
N ALA A 29 16.47 40.85 -8.05
CA ALA A 29 15.27 40.09 -8.37
C ALA A 29 14.27 40.13 -7.22
N SER A 30 12.99 39.98 -7.52
CA SER A 30 11.93 39.84 -6.50
C SER A 30 11.20 38.52 -6.72
N LEU A 31 11.16 37.70 -5.68
CA LEU A 31 10.45 36.42 -5.66
C LEU A 31 9.15 36.60 -4.88
N GLN A 32 8.03 36.39 -5.56
CA GLN A 32 6.70 36.44 -4.96
C GLN A 32 6.15 35.03 -4.81
N LEU A 33 5.72 34.69 -3.59
CA LEU A 33 4.99 33.46 -3.29
C LEU A 33 3.54 33.81 -2.99
N LYS A 34 2.59 33.29 -3.78
CA LYS A 34 1.16 33.48 -3.55
C LYS A 34 0.63 32.38 -2.62
N GLU A 35 -0.04 32.78 -1.55
CA GLU A 35 -0.66 31.90 -0.56
C GLU A 35 -2.12 32.34 -0.36
N GLY A 36 -3.02 31.78 -1.18
CA GLY A 36 -4.43 32.20 -1.21
C GLY A 36 -4.59 33.68 -1.53
N THR A 37 -5.08 34.47 -0.56
CA THR A 37 -5.27 35.92 -0.69
C THR A 37 -4.04 36.73 -0.26
N ARG A 38 -3.03 36.08 0.32
CA ARG A 38 -1.80 36.72 0.80
C ARG A 38 -0.67 36.48 -0.20
N SER A 39 0.29 37.38 -0.22
CA SER A 39 1.53 37.21 -0.99
C SER A 39 2.73 37.59 -0.14
N LEU A 40 3.79 36.79 -0.24
CA LEU A 40 5.08 37.06 0.37
C LEU A 40 6.04 37.48 -0.73
N THR A 41 6.73 38.61 -0.54
CA THR A 41 7.70 39.12 -1.50
C THR A 41 9.08 39.13 -0.87
N PHE A 42 10.05 38.52 -1.56
CA PHE A 42 11.44 38.44 -1.15
C PHE A 42 12.31 39.18 -2.15
N ASP A 43 13.21 40.00 -1.61
CA ASP A 43 14.17 40.75 -2.39
C ASP A 43 15.50 40.00 -2.45
N LEU A 44 15.93 39.68 -3.67
CA LEU A 44 17.11 38.88 -3.96
C LEU A 44 18.17 39.76 -4.62
N PHE A 45 19.39 39.70 -4.09
CA PHE A 45 20.53 40.45 -4.62
C PHE A 45 21.57 39.50 -5.21
N LYS A 46 22.34 40.00 -6.17
CA LYS A 46 23.35 39.21 -6.85
C LYS A 46 24.49 38.84 -5.89
N LEU A 47 24.79 37.55 -5.78
CA LEU A 47 25.96 37.07 -5.06
C LEU A 47 27.26 37.39 -5.81
N PRO A 48 28.38 37.62 -5.09
CA PRO A 48 29.70 37.76 -5.72
C PRO A 48 30.07 36.53 -6.55
N CYS A 49 30.76 36.72 -7.68
CA CYS A 49 31.07 35.64 -8.63
C CYS A 49 31.84 34.47 -8.00
N SER A 50 32.73 34.75 -7.03
CA SER A 50 33.52 33.74 -6.32
C SER A 50 32.65 32.80 -5.48
N GLU A 51 31.61 33.33 -4.83
CA GLU A 51 30.67 32.58 -4.01
C GLU A 51 29.62 31.87 -4.89
N ALA A 52 29.05 32.59 -5.85
CA ALA A 52 28.07 32.05 -6.78
C ALA A 52 28.59 30.80 -7.51
N ARG A 53 29.88 30.78 -7.88
CA ARG A 53 30.51 29.60 -8.51
C ARG A 53 30.47 28.37 -7.60
N LYS A 54 30.81 28.52 -6.32
CA LYS A 54 30.80 27.42 -5.34
C LYS A 54 29.39 26.91 -5.10
N GLN A 55 28.44 27.84 -4.93
CA GLN A 55 27.03 27.50 -4.73
C GLN A 55 26.44 26.78 -5.95
N LEU A 56 26.74 27.25 -7.17
CA LEU A 56 26.27 26.61 -8.40
C LEU A 56 26.86 25.21 -8.57
N GLN A 57 28.15 25.03 -8.28
CA GLN A 57 28.80 23.72 -8.35
C GLN A 57 28.17 22.73 -7.36
N ALA A 58 27.95 23.15 -6.11
CA ALA A 58 27.30 22.32 -5.08
C ALA A 58 25.85 21.99 -5.46
N LEU A 59 25.09 22.97 -5.97
CA LEU A 59 23.72 22.78 -6.43
C LEU A 59 23.65 21.76 -7.57
N MET A 60 24.53 21.88 -8.57
CA MET A 60 24.55 20.96 -9.71
C MET A 60 24.82 19.51 -9.27
N PHE A 61 25.84 19.28 -8.44
CA PHE A 61 26.12 17.94 -7.94
C PHE A 61 25.02 17.41 -7.02
N GLY A 62 24.43 18.28 -6.19
CA GLY A 62 23.28 17.93 -5.37
C GLY A 62 22.09 17.49 -6.19
N LEU A 63 21.73 18.23 -7.25
CA LEU A 63 20.62 17.88 -8.15
C LEU A 63 20.85 16.56 -8.87
N VAL A 64 22.06 16.30 -9.37
CA VAL A 64 22.41 14.99 -9.98
C VAL A 64 22.20 13.85 -8.98
N GLY A 65 22.65 14.03 -7.73
CA GLY A 65 22.43 13.06 -6.66
C GLY A 65 20.94 12.84 -6.34
N CYS A 66 20.16 13.94 -6.26
CA CYS A 66 18.72 13.88 -6.03
C CYS A 66 17.98 13.13 -7.15
N VAL A 67 18.27 13.46 -8.42
CA VAL A 67 17.64 12.81 -9.58
C VAL A 67 17.95 11.32 -9.58
N SER A 68 19.22 10.92 -9.45
CA SER A 68 19.59 9.50 -9.43
C SER A 68 18.94 8.73 -8.28
N SER A 69 18.80 9.35 -7.11
CA SER A 69 18.09 8.75 -5.96
C SER A 69 16.59 8.62 -6.21
N LEU A 70 15.96 9.63 -6.82
CA LEU A 70 14.54 9.62 -7.16
C LEU A 70 14.23 8.58 -8.23
N GLU A 71 15.05 8.46 -9.27
CA GLU A 71 14.91 7.45 -10.32
C GLU A 71 14.95 6.03 -9.73
N LYS A 72 15.93 5.72 -8.87
CA LYS A 72 16.02 4.41 -8.20
C LYS A 72 14.81 4.11 -7.31
N ARG A 73 14.31 5.12 -6.59
CA ARG A 73 13.13 4.98 -5.72
C ARG A 73 11.85 4.82 -6.52
N LEU A 74 11.76 5.46 -7.69
CA LEU A 74 10.64 5.31 -8.61
C LEU A 74 10.59 3.89 -9.16
N GLU A 75 11.71 3.37 -9.67
CA GLU A 75 11.84 1.99 -10.17
C GLU A 75 11.41 0.97 -9.09
N ALA A 76 11.97 1.10 -7.88
CA ALA A 76 11.64 0.19 -6.77
C ALA A 76 10.16 0.28 -6.35
N ALA A 77 9.54 1.46 -6.46
CA ALA A 77 8.12 1.64 -6.16
C ALA A 77 7.23 1.02 -7.25
N GLU A 78 7.62 1.12 -8.52
CA GLU A 78 6.93 0.51 -9.65
C GLU A 78 7.01 -1.03 -9.59
N ASP A 79 8.19 -1.59 -9.31
CA ASP A 79 8.38 -3.03 -9.08
C ASP A 79 7.52 -3.54 -7.92
N ALA A 80 7.51 -2.82 -6.79
CA ALA A 80 6.70 -3.17 -5.63
C ALA A 80 5.20 -3.10 -5.94
N ALA A 81 4.76 -2.09 -6.71
CA ALA A 81 3.38 -1.97 -7.15
C ALA A 81 2.98 -3.11 -8.10
N ALA A 82 3.86 -3.50 -9.03
CA ALA A 82 3.63 -4.63 -9.94
C ALA A 82 3.56 -5.97 -9.18
N ALA A 83 4.47 -6.19 -8.23
CA ALA A 83 4.44 -7.37 -7.36
C ALA A 83 3.14 -7.42 -6.54
N ALA A 84 2.74 -6.30 -5.93
CA ALA A 84 1.49 -6.20 -5.17
C ALA A 84 0.25 -6.43 -6.05
N ALA A 85 0.25 -5.99 -7.30
CA ALA A 85 -0.83 -6.26 -8.25
C ALA A 85 -0.90 -7.74 -8.69
N SER A 86 0.26 -8.41 -8.74
CA SER A 86 0.34 -9.86 -9.04
C SER A 86 -0.02 -10.75 -7.84
N CYS A 87 0.09 -10.23 -6.62
CA CYS A 87 -0.35 -10.88 -5.41
C CYS A 87 -1.85 -10.68 -5.21
N SER A 88 -2.66 -11.64 -5.67
CA SER A 88 -4.08 -11.73 -5.29
C SER A 88 -4.18 -11.63 -3.75
N PRO A 89 -5.04 -10.77 -3.18
CA PRO A 89 -5.09 -10.54 -1.75
C PRO A 89 -5.27 -11.88 -1.07
N GLU A 90 -4.25 -12.29 -0.30
CA GLU A 90 -4.22 -13.60 0.30
C GLU A 90 -5.52 -13.82 1.07
N LYS A 91 -6.34 -14.74 0.56
CA LYS A 91 -7.53 -15.22 1.24
C LYS A 91 -7.08 -15.71 2.60
N ASN A 92 -7.37 -14.91 3.63
CA ASN A 92 -7.08 -15.20 5.02
C ASN A 92 -7.79 -16.50 5.44
N ARG A 93 -7.17 -17.64 5.11
CA ARG A 93 -7.70 -19.00 5.38
C ARG A 93 -7.82 -19.29 6.87
N LEU A 94 -7.23 -18.45 7.72
CA LEU A 94 -7.28 -18.58 9.19
C LEU A 94 -8.50 -17.90 9.80
N GLN A 95 -9.02 -16.82 9.20
CA GLN A 95 -10.18 -16.10 9.74
C GLN A 95 -11.52 -16.77 9.36
N SER A 96 -11.59 -17.38 8.17
CA SER A 96 -12.77 -18.13 7.74
C SER A 96 -13.01 -19.42 8.53
N GLN A 97 -11.98 -19.98 9.19
CA GLN A 97 -12.15 -21.18 10.03
C GLN A 97 -12.69 -20.85 11.43
N ARG A 98 -12.50 -19.61 11.92
CA ARG A 98 -13.00 -19.20 13.24
C ARG A 98 -14.50 -18.92 13.29
N LEU A 99 -15.14 -18.64 12.15
CA LEU A 99 -16.58 -18.38 12.09
C LEU A 99 -17.45 -19.64 12.00
N LEU A 100 -16.84 -20.83 11.88
CA LEU A 100 -17.54 -22.12 11.75
C LEU A 100 -17.51 -22.98 13.01
N ILE A 101 -17.00 -22.47 14.13
CA ILE A 101 -17.00 -23.20 15.41
C ILE A 101 -17.97 -22.48 16.36
N PRO A 102 -19.21 -22.99 16.55
CA PRO A 102 -20.01 -22.60 17.69
C PRO A 102 -19.29 -22.99 18.98
N ASP A 103 -19.13 -22.01 19.86
CA ASP A 103 -18.49 -22.14 21.17
C ASP A 103 -19.23 -23.19 22.03
N LEU A 104 -18.67 -24.40 22.14
CA LEU A 104 -19.19 -25.44 23.02
C LEU A 104 -18.58 -25.27 24.41
N SER A 105 -19.10 -24.31 25.18
CA SER A 105 -18.85 -24.25 26.62
C SER A 105 -19.64 -25.36 27.35
N PRO A 106 -19.03 -26.13 28.25
CA PRO A 106 -19.70 -27.25 28.89
C PRO A 106 -20.48 -26.77 30.12
N ARG A 107 -21.79 -26.48 29.95
CA ARG A 107 -22.68 -26.21 31.11
C ARG A 107 -23.90 -27.12 31.13
N LYS A 108 -23.67 -28.30 31.72
CA LYS A 108 -24.56 -29.12 32.56
C LYS A 108 -25.89 -28.45 32.98
N ASN A 109 -27.04 -28.93 32.46
CA ASN A 109 -28.09 -29.61 33.25
C ASN A 109 -29.43 -29.82 32.49
N ARG A 110 -29.85 -31.11 32.48
CA ARG A 110 -31.20 -31.68 32.73
C ARG A 110 -32.37 -31.36 31.78
N GLY A 111 -32.88 -32.43 31.17
CA GLY A 111 -34.26 -32.56 30.68
C GLY A 111 -34.33 -33.42 29.42
N GLY A 112 -34.69 -34.70 29.55
CA GLY A 112 -34.57 -35.70 28.50
C GLY A 112 -35.68 -35.66 27.43
N GLY A 113 -35.33 -36.14 26.23
CA GLY A 113 -36.29 -36.39 25.16
C GLY A 113 -35.66 -36.52 23.76
N SER A 114 -35.27 -37.74 23.39
CA SER A 114 -34.90 -38.20 22.03
C SER A 114 -33.51 -37.82 21.49
N ALA A 115 -32.56 -38.73 21.69
CA ALA A 115 -31.25 -38.73 21.07
C ALA A 115 -31.37 -38.92 19.54
N VAL A 116 -31.18 -37.84 18.78
CA VAL A 116 -30.75 -37.99 17.38
C VAL A 116 -29.30 -38.44 17.43
N THR A 117 -29.11 -39.76 17.40
CA THR A 117 -27.82 -40.39 17.28
C THR A 117 -27.05 -39.78 16.10
N ALA A 118 -26.03 -38.97 16.39
CA ALA A 118 -25.04 -38.56 15.40
C ALA A 118 -24.22 -39.80 15.03
N LYS A 119 -24.77 -40.63 14.13
CA LYS A 119 -24.07 -41.79 13.59
C LYS A 119 -22.76 -41.32 12.96
N ARG A 120 -21.63 -41.88 13.39
CA ARG A 120 -20.31 -41.66 12.77
C ARG A 120 -20.45 -41.86 11.27
N ARG A 121 -20.21 -40.80 10.49
CA ARG A 121 -20.26 -40.82 9.03
C ARG A 121 -19.22 -41.82 8.51
N VAL A 122 -19.62 -42.65 7.56
CA VAL A 122 -18.73 -43.65 6.96
C VAL A 122 -17.88 -42.95 5.90
N PRO A 123 -16.56 -43.20 5.81
CA PRO A 123 -15.72 -42.61 4.77
C PRO A 123 -16.32 -42.87 3.37
N GLY A 124 -16.56 -41.81 2.60
CA GLY A 124 -17.13 -41.87 1.25
C GLY A 124 -18.61 -41.48 1.11
N GLU A 125 -19.30 -41.08 2.18
CA GLU A 125 -20.67 -40.54 2.08
C GLU A 125 -20.68 -39.08 1.61
N SER A 126 -21.54 -38.80 0.61
CA SER A 126 -21.68 -37.47 0.01
C SER A 126 -22.21 -36.45 1.01
N LEU A 127 -21.60 -35.26 1.04
CA LEU A 127 -21.99 -34.16 1.93
C LEU A 127 -23.24 -33.44 1.46
N ILE A 128 -23.49 -33.42 0.15
CA ILE A 128 -24.61 -32.72 -0.48
C ILE A 128 -25.88 -33.59 -0.45
N ASN A 129 -25.71 -34.92 -0.46
CA ASN A 129 -26.84 -35.85 -0.48
C ASN A 129 -26.64 -36.99 0.55
N PRO A 130 -26.96 -36.75 1.83
CA PRO A 130 -26.78 -37.74 2.88
C PRO A 130 -27.65 -38.98 2.63
N GLY A 131 -27.05 -40.17 2.77
CA GLY A 131 -27.70 -41.46 2.47
C GLY A 131 -27.51 -41.95 1.04
N PHE A 132 -26.97 -41.13 0.14
CA PHE A 132 -26.63 -41.56 -1.22
C PHE A 132 -25.27 -42.28 -1.22
N LYS A 133 -25.28 -43.59 -1.49
CA LYS A 133 -24.04 -44.38 -1.65
C LYS A 133 -23.37 -43.98 -2.96
N SER A 134 -22.10 -43.61 -2.91
CA SER A 134 -21.33 -43.30 -4.12
C SER A 134 -21.28 -44.53 -5.03
N LYS A 135 -21.33 -44.30 -6.35
CA LYS A 135 -21.15 -45.38 -7.32
C LYS A 135 -19.74 -45.94 -7.17
N LYS A 136 -19.61 -47.27 -7.06
CA LYS A 136 -18.30 -47.95 -7.04
C LYS A 136 -17.51 -47.56 -8.29
N ALA A 137 -16.21 -47.32 -8.11
CA ALA A 137 -15.30 -47.14 -9.24
C ALA A 137 -15.40 -48.38 -10.16
N PRO A 138 -15.38 -48.20 -11.49
CA PRO A 138 -15.38 -49.34 -12.40
C PRO A 138 -14.13 -50.17 -12.14
N THR A 139 -14.33 -51.41 -11.69
CA THR A 139 -13.26 -52.41 -11.68
C THR A 139 -12.97 -52.76 -13.12
N GLY A 140 -11.73 -52.54 -13.55
CA GLY A 140 -11.30 -52.86 -14.91
C GLY A 140 -11.56 -54.33 -15.26
N VAL A 141 -11.63 -54.61 -16.56
CA VAL A 141 -11.67 -55.98 -17.07
C VAL A 141 -10.24 -56.51 -17.09
N ASP A 142 -9.99 -57.64 -16.46
CA ASP A 142 -8.72 -58.36 -16.57
C ASP A 142 -8.69 -59.07 -17.93
N PHE A 143 -7.65 -58.81 -18.72
CA PHE A 143 -7.36 -59.57 -19.92
C PHE A 143 -6.31 -60.61 -19.54
N GLU A 144 -6.67 -61.89 -19.58
CA GLU A 144 -5.70 -62.98 -19.53
C GLU A 144 -4.75 -62.85 -20.73
N ASP A 145 -3.45 -62.84 -20.48
CA ASP A 145 -2.43 -62.88 -21.53
C ASP A 145 -2.25 -64.34 -22.00
N SER A 146 -2.87 -64.63 -23.15
CA SER A 146 -2.67 -65.77 -24.08
C SER A 146 -3.11 -67.18 -23.66
#